data_AF-A0A268TAY7-F1
#
_entry.id   AF-A0A268TAY7-F1
#
_cell.length_a   1.000
_cell.length_b   1.000
_cell.length_c   1.000
_cell.angle_alpha   90.00
_cell.angle_beta   90.00
_cell.angle_gamma   90.00
#
_symmetry.space_group_name_H-M   'P 1'
#
loop_
_entity.id
_entity.type
_entity.pdbx_description
1 polymer ?
#
loop_
_entity_poly.entity_id
_entity_poly.type
_entity_poly.pdbx_seq_one_letter_code
_entity_poly.pdbx_strand_id
1 'polypeptide(L)'
;MSITINPYLMLLVFIVFMITLYLLNIWLYRPLLTFMDNREASVKQDLQHIQDNTQEILEIEKEIKQILENARIQSSQIIEEATNEAKIAYEAKISKKKAESAVKIEEFFNELQVQKNDLKNQLLVKMEDFENSLKLKISQI
;
A
#
# COMPACT_ATOMS: atom_id res chain seq x y z
N MET A 1 -5.41 10.78 101.37
CA MET A 1 -5.97 11.72 100.37
C MET A 1 -7.29 11.17 99.90
N SER A 2 -8.40 11.70 100.42
CA SER A 2 -9.73 11.37 99.91
C SER A 2 -9.86 11.97 98.51
N ILE A 3 -9.98 11.11 97.49
CA ILE A 3 -10.31 11.54 96.14
C ILE A 3 -11.79 11.94 96.18
N THR A 4 -12.06 13.21 96.50
CA THR A 4 -13.40 13.78 96.35
C THR A 4 -13.67 13.89 94.86
N ILE A 5 -14.52 13.01 94.35
CA ILE A 5 -14.98 13.04 92.96
C ILE A 5 -15.69 14.38 92.75
N ASN A 6 -15.09 15.25 91.96
CA ASN A 6 -15.69 16.53 91.59
C ASN A 6 -16.45 16.35 90.26
N PRO A 7 -17.79 16.23 90.28
CA PRO A 7 -18.58 16.01 89.08
C PRO A 7 -18.48 17.16 88.07
N TYR A 8 -18.22 18.39 88.53
CA TYR A 8 -18.02 19.53 87.65
C TYR A 8 -16.72 19.41 86.84
N LEU A 9 -15.63 18.96 87.48
CA LEU A 9 -14.34 18.77 86.83
C LEU A 9 -14.41 17.61 85.82
N MET A 10 -15.15 16.54 86.15
CA MET A 10 -15.42 15.43 85.24
C MET A 10 -16.22 15.87 84.00
N LEU A 11 -17.23 16.72 84.19
CA LEU A 11 -18.05 17.26 83.11
C LEU A 11 -17.23 18.20 82.21
N LEU A 12 -16.34 19.02 82.78
CA LEU A 12 -15.43 19.87 82.01
C LEU A 12 -14.47 19.04 81.16
N VAL A 13 -13.84 18.01 81.75
CA VAL A 13 -12.93 17.11 81.02
C VAL A 13 -13.68 16.38 79.90
N PHE A 14 -14.92 15.95 80.16
CA PHE A 14 -15.76 15.32 79.14
C PHE A 14 -16.06 16.26 77.96
N ILE A 15 -16.41 17.52 78.23
CA ILE A 15 -16.65 18.52 77.18
C ILE A 15 -15.37 18.77 76.38
N VAL A 16 -14.23 18.95 77.05
CA VAL A 16 -12.95 19.16 76.37
C VAL A 16 -12.59 17.94 75.50
N PHE A 17 -12.80 16.72 76.01
CA PHE A 17 -12.58 15.49 75.25
C PHE A 17 -13.51 15.36 74.03
N MET A 18 -14.78 15.74 74.15
CA MET A 18 -15.70 15.78 73.00
C MET A 18 -15.26 16.79 71.95
N ILE A 19 -14.82 17.98 72.37
CA ILE A 19 -14.31 19.01 71.46
C ILE A 19 -13.05 18.52 70.76
N THR A 20 -12.10 17.91 71.47
CA THR A 20 -10.86 17.40 70.85
C THR A 20 -11.14 16.25 69.89
N LEU A 21 -12.05 15.34 70.20
CA LEU A 21 -12.49 14.29 69.26
C LEU A 21 -13.12 14.88 68.00
N TYR A 22 -13.96 15.90 68.15
CA TYR A 22 -14.58 16.58 67.01
C TYR A 22 -13.53 17.25 66.10
N LEU A 23 -12.57 17.97 66.70
CA LEU A 23 -11.45 18.57 65.96
C LEU A 23 -10.63 17.48 65.24
N LEU A 24 -10.31 16.38 65.92
CA LEU A 24 -9.51 15.30 65.35
C LEU A 24 -10.21 14.59 64.17
N ASN A 25 -11.54 14.45 64.25
CA ASN A 25 -12.35 13.92 63.14
C ASN A 25 -12.20 14.75 61.85
N ILE A 26 -12.26 16.07 61.99
CA ILE A 26 -12.16 16.99 60.84
C ILE A 26 -10.72 17.10 60.35
N TRP A 27 -9.75 17.21 61.26
CA TRP A 27 -8.35 17.49 60.90
C TRP A 27 -7.52 16.29 60.52
N LEU A 28 -7.83 15.10 61.04
CA LEU A 28 -6.99 13.91 60.85
C LEU A 28 -7.74 12.79 60.16
N TYR A 29 -8.88 12.35 60.70
CA TYR A 29 -9.55 11.15 60.20
C TYR A 29 -10.10 11.34 58.79
N ARG A 30 -10.80 12.47 58.52
CA ARG A 30 -11.29 12.78 57.18
C ARG A 30 -10.17 12.85 56.13
N PRO A 31 -9.13 13.69 56.26
CA PRO A 31 -8.10 13.78 55.23
C PRO A 31 -7.30 12.49 55.08
N LEU A 32 -7.08 11.72 56.16
CA LEU A 32 -6.41 10.43 56.09
C LEU A 32 -7.21 9.40 55.27
N LEU A 33 -8.52 9.29 55.54
CA LEU A 33 -9.39 8.38 54.78
C LEU A 33 -9.48 8.80 53.32
N THR A 34 -9.65 10.09 53.03
CA THR A 34 -9.65 10.59 51.65
C THR A 34 -8.33 10.29 50.93
N PHE A 35 -7.19 10.37 51.62
CA PHE A 35 -5.91 9.99 51.01
C PHE A 35 -5.83 8.49 50.69
N MET A 36 -6.37 7.63 51.56
CA MET A 36 -6.44 6.19 51.30
C MET A 36 -7.36 5.88 50.10
N ASP A 37 -8.54 6.49 50.04
CA ASP A 37 -9.49 6.32 48.94
C ASP A 37 -8.88 6.80 47.61
N ASN A 38 -8.23 7.96 47.61
CA ASN A 38 -7.55 8.49 46.43
C ASN A 38 -6.43 7.57 45.95
N ARG A 39 -5.67 6.98 46.88
CA ARG A 39 -4.62 6.03 46.53
C ARG A 39 -5.20 4.76 45.94
N GLU A 40 -6.26 4.21 46.53
CA GLU A 40 -6.94 3.01 46.00
C GLU A 40 -7.51 3.28 44.60
N ALA A 41 -8.17 4.42 44.41
CA ALA A 41 -8.70 4.85 43.12
C ALA A 41 -7.59 5.01 42.07
N SER A 42 -6.47 5.66 42.41
CA SER A 42 -5.32 5.82 41.51
C SER A 42 -4.73 4.48 41.11
N VAL A 43 -4.50 3.57 42.05
CA VAL A 43 -3.95 2.23 41.76
C VAL A 43 -4.89 1.44 40.85
N LYS A 44 -6.20 1.49 41.10
CA LYS A 44 -7.19 0.84 40.26
C LYS A 44 -7.21 1.42 38.84
N GLN A 45 -7.14 2.74 38.74
CA GLN A 45 -7.07 3.45 37.46
C GLN A 45 -5.80 3.06 36.70
N ASP A 46 -4.63 3.09 37.35
CA ASP A 46 -3.35 2.71 36.73
C ASP A 46 -3.37 1.26 36.22
N LEU A 47 -3.95 0.33 36.98
CA LEU A 47 -4.12 -1.06 36.54
C LEU A 47 -5.04 -1.18 35.32
N GLN A 48 -6.14 -0.42 35.28
CA GLN A 48 -7.03 -0.38 34.12
C GLN A 48 -6.32 0.18 32.88
N HIS A 49 -5.59 1.29 33.02
CA HIS A 49 -4.80 1.86 31.91
C HIS A 49 -3.76 0.88 31.39
N ILE A 50 -3.08 0.12 32.27
CA ILE A 50 -2.12 -0.90 31.82
C ILE A 50 -2.82 -2.00 31.01
N GLN A 51 -3.99 -2.46 31.48
CA GLN A 51 -4.76 -3.49 30.78
C GLN A 51 -5.26 -3.00 29.42
N ASP A 52 -5.87 -1.82 29.38
CA ASP A 52 -6.41 -1.22 28.17
C ASP A 52 -5.29 -0.93 27.15
N ASN A 53 -4.16 -0.35 27.59
CA ASN A 53 -3.00 -0.12 26.73
C ASN A 53 -2.44 -1.44 26.16
N THR A 54 -2.44 -2.52 26.94
CA THR A 54 -1.96 -3.83 26.46
C THR A 54 -2.88 -4.36 25.37
N GLN A 55 -4.20 -4.22 25.54
CA GLN A 55 -5.16 -4.64 24.53
C GLN A 55 -5.07 -3.78 23.27
N GLU A 56 -4.93 -2.46 23.41
CA GLU A 56 -4.75 -1.54 22.29
C GLU A 56 -3.47 -1.86 21.50
N ILE A 57 -2.36 -2.18 22.18
CA ILE A 57 -1.12 -2.63 21.52
C ILE A 57 -1.35 -3.91 20.71
N LEU A 58 -2.08 -4.90 21.26
CA LEU A 58 -2.37 -6.15 20.55
C LEU A 58 -3.27 -5.92 19.33
N GLU A 59 -4.25 -5.02 19.44
CA GLU A 59 -5.12 -4.62 18.33
C GLU A 59 -4.32 -3.92 17.23
N ILE A 60 -3.46 -2.95 17.60
CA ILE A 60 -2.56 -2.26 16.67
C ILE A 60 -1.62 -3.25 15.97
N GLU A 61 -1.01 -4.19 16.70
CA GLU A 61 -0.15 -5.22 16.10
C GLU A 61 -0.91 -6.09 15.08
N LYS A 62 -2.17 -6.43 15.38
CA LYS A 62 -3.02 -7.21 14.49
C LYS A 62 -3.36 -6.40 13.22
N GLU A 63 -3.72 -5.13 13.37
CA GLU A 63 -3.98 -4.24 12.23
C GLU A 63 -2.75 -4.07 11.35
N ILE A 64 -1.56 -3.85 11.94
CA ILE A 64 -0.30 -3.75 11.19
C ILE A 64 -0.05 -5.02 10.38
N LYS A 65 -0.24 -6.20 10.98
CA LYS A 65 -0.07 -7.49 10.27
C LYS A 65 -1.04 -7.62 9.10
N GLN A 66 -2.31 -7.26 9.30
CA GLN A 66 -3.33 -7.30 8.25
C GLN A 66 -3.02 -6.31 7.11
N ILE A 67 -2.60 -5.08 7.44
CA ILE A 67 -2.20 -4.09 6.44
C ILE A 67 -1.01 -4.59 5.62
N LEU A 68 0.00 -5.17 6.29
CA LEU A 68 1.18 -5.69 5.61
C LEU A 68 0.85 -6.88 4.69
N GLU A 69 -0.03 -7.78 5.13
CA GLU A 69 -0.50 -8.91 4.33
C GLU A 69 -1.29 -8.43 3.11
N ASN A 70 -2.23 -7.50 3.30
CA ASN A 70 -2.99 -6.90 2.21
C ASN A 70 -2.09 -6.16 1.21
N ALA A 71 -1.10 -5.40 1.69
CA ALA A 71 -0.14 -4.71 0.84
C ALA A 71 0.68 -5.71 0.00
N ARG A 72 1.08 -6.86 0.58
CA ARG A 72 1.76 -7.93 -0.15
C ARG A 72 0.88 -8.53 -1.24
N ILE A 73 -0.37 -8.85 -0.93
CA ILE A 73 -1.34 -9.39 -1.90
C ILE A 73 -1.53 -8.40 -3.05
N GLN A 74 -1.81 -7.14 -2.75
CA GLN A 74 -1.99 -6.09 -3.76
C GLN A 74 -0.73 -5.92 -4.61
N SER A 75 0.46 -5.92 -4.00
CA SER A 75 1.71 -5.81 -4.76
C SER A 75 1.91 -6.98 -5.73
N SER A 76 1.59 -8.21 -5.31
CA SER A 76 1.64 -9.38 -6.17
C SER A 76 0.63 -9.29 -7.32
N GLN A 77 -0.59 -8.82 -7.03
CA GLN A 77 -1.63 -8.63 -8.04
C GLN A 77 -1.20 -7.58 -9.08
N ILE A 78 -0.66 -6.44 -8.64
CA ILE A 78 -0.17 -5.39 -9.54
C ILE A 78 0.95 -5.93 -10.44
N ILE A 79 1.90 -6.70 -9.90
CA ILE A 79 2.97 -7.31 -10.69
C ILE A 79 2.40 -8.31 -11.69
N GLU A 80 1.46 -9.16 -11.27
CA GLU A 80 0.83 -10.15 -12.14
C GLU A 80 0.07 -9.46 -13.29
N GLU A 81 -0.78 -8.48 -12.98
CA GLU A 81 -1.52 -7.69 -13.96
C GLU A 81 -0.58 -6.98 -14.94
N ALA A 82 0.45 -6.29 -14.45
CA ALA A 82 1.42 -5.59 -15.29
C ALA A 82 2.19 -6.57 -16.20
N THR A 83 2.57 -7.74 -15.70
CA THR A 83 3.25 -8.75 -16.53
C THR A 83 2.33 -9.36 -17.57
N ASN A 84 1.05 -9.56 -17.25
CA ASN A 84 0.07 -10.08 -18.19
C ASN A 84 -0.26 -9.05 -19.28
N GLU A 85 -0.48 -7.80 -18.90
CA GLU A 85 -0.69 -6.70 -19.85
C GLU A 85 0.52 -6.53 -20.78
N ALA A 86 1.74 -6.56 -20.23
CA ALA A 86 2.96 -6.51 -21.03
C ALA A 86 3.07 -7.67 -22.02
N LYS A 87 2.71 -8.90 -21.62
CA LYS A 87 2.67 -10.07 -22.52
C LYS A 87 1.67 -9.88 -23.65
N ILE A 88 0.44 -9.47 -23.33
CA ILE A 88 -0.62 -9.22 -24.31
C ILE A 88 -0.19 -8.14 -25.31
N ALA A 89 0.38 -7.03 -24.82
CA ALA A 89 0.86 -5.95 -25.67
C ALA A 89 2.02 -6.41 -26.58
N TYR A 90 2.93 -7.23 -26.04
CA TYR A 90 4.05 -7.80 -26.80
C TYR A 90 3.56 -8.75 -27.91
N GLU A 91 2.65 -9.66 -27.59
CA GLU A 91 2.06 -10.59 -28.55
C GLU A 91 1.28 -9.85 -29.64
N ALA A 92 0.48 -8.85 -29.27
CA ALA A 92 -0.22 -7.99 -30.22
C ALA A 92 0.75 -7.26 -31.16
N LYS A 93 1.86 -6.73 -30.63
CA LYS A 93 2.88 -6.03 -31.43
C LYS A 93 3.61 -6.98 -32.38
N ILE A 94 3.94 -8.20 -31.93
CA ILE A 94 4.53 -9.23 -32.80
C ILE A 94 3.56 -9.62 -33.90
N SER A 95 2.30 -9.92 -33.55
CA SER A 95 1.27 -10.32 -34.51
C SER A 95 1.07 -9.24 -35.58
N LYS A 96 0.94 -7.98 -35.15
CA LYS A 96 0.85 -6.83 -36.06
C LYS A 96 2.07 -6.72 -36.97
N LYS A 97 3.29 -6.85 -36.43
CA LYS A 97 4.52 -6.79 -37.24
C LYS A 97 4.64 -7.94 -38.24
N LYS A 98 4.22 -9.15 -37.86
CA LYS A 98 4.15 -10.30 -38.77
C LYS A 98 3.15 -10.06 -39.89
N ALA A 99 1.96 -9.54 -39.58
CA ALA A 99 0.96 -9.20 -40.58
C ALA A 99 1.45 -8.10 -41.54
N GLU A 100 2.03 -7.01 -41.02
CA GLU A 100 2.65 -5.95 -41.82
C GLU A 100 3.77 -6.50 -42.74
N SER A 101 4.59 -7.42 -42.22
CA SER A 101 5.66 -8.02 -43.00
C SER A 101 5.14 -8.95 -44.10
N ALA A 102 4.06 -9.68 -43.84
CA ALA A 102 3.43 -10.54 -44.84
C ALA A 102 2.86 -9.72 -46.01
N VAL A 103 2.16 -8.61 -45.70
CA VAL A 103 1.64 -7.66 -46.70
C VAL A 103 2.78 -7.09 -47.54
N LYS A 104 3.87 -6.64 -46.91
CA LYS A 104 5.04 -6.11 -47.65
C LYS A 104 5.70 -7.14 -48.56
N ILE A 105 5.75 -8.41 -48.15
CA ILE A 105 6.29 -9.48 -48.98
C ILE A 105 5.40 -9.71 -50.20
N GLU A 106 4.08 -9.70 -50.02
CA GLU A 106 3.12 -9.82 -51.12
C GLU A 106 3.22 -8.65 -52.10
N GLU A 107 3.28 -7.42 -51.61
CA GLU A 107 3.51 -6.22 -52.41
C GLU A 107 4.83 -6.31 -53.20
N PHE A 108 5.91 -6.75 -52.56
CA PHE A 108 7.20 -6.93 -53.21
C PHE A 108 7.14 -7.97 -54.34
N PHE A 109 6.47 -9.11 -54.14
CA PHE A 109 6.32 -10.11 -55.20
C PHE A 109 5.49 -9.60 -56.39
N ASN A 110 4.45 -8.81 -56.11
CA ASN A 110 3.64 -8.17 -57.15
C ASN A 110 4.47 -7.15 -57.95
N GLU A 111 5.23 -6.29 -57.28
CA GLU A 111 6.15 -5.35 -57.96
C GLU A 111 7.21 -6.08 -58.80
N LEU A 112 7.76 -7.19 -58.29
CA LEU A 112 8.77 -7.98 -58.99
C LEU A 112 8.20 -8.60 -60.29
N GLN A 113 6.94 -9.07 -60.26
CA GLN A 113 6.25 -9.52 -61.47
C GLN A 113 6.05 -8.39 -62.48
N VAL A 114 5.64 -7.21 -62.02
CA VAL A 114 5.48 -6.03 -62.90
C VAL A 114 6.82 -5.65 -63.53
N GLN A 115 7.89 -5.54 -62.73
CA GLN A 115 9.24 -5.21 -63.20
C GLN A 115 9.77 -6.27 -64.19
N LYS A 116 9.50 -7.55 -63.95
CA LYS A 116 9.88 -8.64 -64.87
C LYS A 116 9.18 -8.50 -66.23
N ASN A 117 7.89 -8.19 -66.24
CA ASN A 117 7.13 -7.99 -67.46
C ASN A 117 7.61 -6.74 -68.21
N ASP A 118 7.86 -5.64 -67.50
CA ASP A 118 8.39 -4.41 -68.09
C ASP A 118 9.78 -4.64 -68.69
N LEU A 119 10.70 -5.29 -67.95
CA LEU A 119 12.03 -5.65 -68.46
C LEU A 119 11.95 -6.53 -69.72
N LYS A 120 11.03 -7.51 -69.75
CA LYS A 120 10.82 -8.35 -70.92
C LYS A 120 10.36 -7.54 -72.13
N ASN A 121 9.44 -6.61 -71.94
CA ASN A 121 8.97 -5.72 -73.00
C ASN A 121 10.09 -4.81 -73.50
N GLN A 122 10.88 -4.21 -72.60
CA GLN A 122 12.04 -3.40 -72.96
C GLN A 122 13.10 -4.20 -73.73
N LEU A 123 13.34 -5.46 -73.35
CA LEU A 123 14.28 -6.33 -74.07
C LEU A 123 13.80 -6.64 -75.48
N LEU A 124 12.50 -6.91 -75.68
CA LEU A 124 11.93 -7.15 -77.01
C LEU A 124 12.09 -5.94 -77.93
N VAL A 125 11.78 -4.74 -77.43
CA VAL A 125 11.95 -3.49 -78.20
C VAL A 125 13.42 -3.28 -78.58
N LYS A 126 14.35 -3.45 -77.64
CA LYS A 126 15.79 -3.33 -77.93
C LYS A 126 16.32 -4.43 -78.85
N MET A 127 15.65 -5.57 -78.94
CA MET A 127 16.03 -6.66 -79.84
C MET A 127 15.73 -6.31 -81.30
N GLU A 128 14.61 -5.61 -81.57
CA GLU A 128 14.32 -5.04 -82.89
C GLU A 128 15.36 -3.98 -83.29
N ASP A 129 15.73 -3.08 -82.37
CA ASP A 129 16.80 -2.11 -82.60
C ASP A 129 18.14 -2.80 -82.88
N PHE A 130 18.44 -3.88 -82.15
CA PHE A 130 19.64 -4.68 -82.36
C PHE A 130 19.63 -5.38 -83.73
N GLU A 131 18.52 -6.00 -84.14
CA GLU A 131 18.37 -6.63 -85.46
C GLU A 131 18.55 -5.61 -86.60
N ASN A 132 17.96 -4.43 -86.47
CA ASN A 132 18.13 -3.35 -87.43
C ASN A 132 19.59 -2.90 -87.50
N SER A 133 20.27 -2.78 -86.35
CA SER A 133 21.70 -2.42 -86.31
C SER A 133 22.60 -3.50 -86.92
N LEU A 134 22.25 -4.78 -86.77
CA LEU A 134 22.94 -5.90 -87.40
C LEU A 134 22.73 -5.90 -88.91
N LYS A 135 21.49 -5.73 -89.40
CA LYS A 135 21.19 -5.63 -90.83
C LYS A 135 21.95 -4.48 -91.49
N LEU A 136 21.97 -3.31 -90.85
CA LEU A 136 22.73 -2.16 -91.33
C LEU A 136 24.23 -2.50 -91.44
N LYS A 137 24.80 -3.16 -90.43
CA LYS A 137 26.23 -3.52 -90.43
C LYS A 137 26.58 -4.63 -91.43
N ILE A 138 25.68 -5.59 -91.64
CA ILE A 138 25.83 -6.64 -92.67
C ILE A 138 25.66 -6.07 -94.08
N SER A 139 24.78 -5.08 -94.28
CA SER A 139 24.63 -4.41 -95.59
C SER A 139 25.78 -3.47 -95.97
N GLN A 140 26.64 -3.15 -95.01
CA GLN A 140 27.86 -2.35 -95.21
C GLN A 140 29.10 -3.19 -95.53
N ILE A 141 28.95 -4.53 -95.58
CA ILE A 141 29.96 -5.50 -96.01
C ILE A 141 29.52 -6.05 -97.36
#